data_AF-A0A9E2JIP0-F1
#
_entry.id   AF-A0A9E2JIP0-F1
#
_cell.length_a   1.000
_cell.length_b   1.000
_cell.length_c   1.000
_cell.angle_alpha   90.00
_cell.angle_beta   90.00
_cell.angle_gamma   90.00
#
_symmetry.space_group_name_H-M   'P 1'
#
loop_
_entity.id
_entity.type
_entity.pdbx_description
1 polymer ?
#
loop_
_entity_poly.entity_id
_entity_poly.type
_entity_poly.pdbx_seq_one_letter_code
_entity_poly.pdbx_strand_id
1 'polypeptide(L)'
;MKKTIAACFCLMVVLAGVPALAHFQMVYTPEIALNQGESLDLKLVFTHPFSAGHTMNMGRPEQFYLVHSKEDQSEKTDLMPRLKAIEWTSQGHKGQAFEAKVKVRKMGDYTFVLVPAPYFEGEESIYIQQITKVIANVGGVPGAWNQALGLPAEIQPLDKPYALWTGNVFRGVVLSAGKPAPNAEIEVEYMNHPPVMEKNTFAAKGEVGAPHPAFETMTIFADQDGRFSFGIPRAGWWGFCALGVGPVKEHQGKELSQDGVIWIKAVDMK
;
A
#
# COMPACT_ATOMS: atom_id res chain seq x y z
N MET A 1 14.04 -68.77 16.26
CA MET A 1 14.80 -67.59 15.79
C MET A 1 14.30 -67.17 14.43
N LYS A 2 13.68 -65.99 14.31
CA LYS A 2 13.63 -65.09 13.14
C LYS A 2 12.68 -63.93 13.51
N LYS A 3 13.26 -62.79 13.90
CA LYS A 3 12.53 -61.54 14.14
C LYS A 3 12.40 -60.83 12.81
N THR A 4 11.18 -60.67 12.31
CA THR A 4 10.86 -59.77 11.19
C THR A 4 10.55 -58.40 11.77
N ILE A 5 11.47 -57.45 11.58
CA ILE A 5 11.25 -56.04 11.89
C ILE A 5 10.64 -55.42 10.64
N ALA A 6 9.36 -55.06 10.69
CA ALA A 6 8.73 -54.22 9.68
C ALA A 6 9.06 -52.76 10.01
N ALA A 7 9.87 -52.12 9.17
CA ALA A 7 10.15 -50.69 9.26
C ALA A 7 9.04 -49.92 8.53
N CYS A 8 8.17 -49.24 9.28
CA CYS A 8 7.27 -48.23 8.74
C CYS A 8 8.08 -46.98 8.39
N PHE A 9 8.27 -46.72 7.10
CA PHE A 9 8.73 -45.42 6.61
C PHE A 9 7.54 -44.46 6.61
N CYS A 10 7.41 -43.63 7.64
CA CYS A 10 6.53 -42.47 7.59
C CYS A 10 7.20 -41.39 6.72
N LEU A 11 6.69 -41.23 5.50
CA LEU A 11 7.07 -40.12 4.62
C LEU A 11 6.47 -38.83 5.20
N MET A 12 7.27 -38.07 5.96
CA MET A 12 6.93 -36.70 6.34
C MET A 12 6.98 -35.84 5.09
N VAL A 13 5.81 -35.52 4.52
CA VAL A 13 5.68 -34.45 3.54
C VAL A 13 5.77 -33.14 4.32
N VAL A 14 6.96 -32.55 4.35
CA VAL A 14 7.13 -31.15 4.76
C VAL A 14 6.53 -30.31 3.64
N LEU A 15 5.28 -29.89 3.79
CA LEU A 15 4.72 -28.78 3.02
C LEU A 15 5.49 -27.53 3.43
N ALA A 16 6.56 -27.23 2.69
CA ALA A 16 7.17 -25.90 2.73
C ALA A 16 6.14 -24.94 2.13
N GLY A 17 5.31 -24.33 2.98
CA GLY A 17 4.52 -23.18 2.57
C GLY A 17 5.48 -22.09 2.15
N VAL A 18 5.43 -21.70 0.87
CA VAL A 18 6.04 -20.45 0.43
C VAL A 18 5.33 -19.35 1.22
N PRO A 19 6.04 -18.43 1.89
CA PRO A 19 5.37 -17.30 2.49
C PRO A 19 4.61 -16.56 1.37
N ALA A 20 3.29 -16.49 1.48
CA ALA A 20 2.51 -15.54 0.68
C ALA A 20 3.03 -14.15 1.07
N LEU A 21 3.78 -13.53 0.17
CA LEU A 21 4.32 -12.19 0.39
C LEU A 21 3.20 -11.21 0.10
N ALA A 22 2.94 -10.30 1.03
CA ALA A 22 1.95 -9.26 0.82
C ALA A 22 2.29 -8.44 -0.43
N HIS A 23 1.31 -8.26 -1.29
CA HIS A 23 1.40 -7.33 -2.39
C HIS A 23 1.05 -5.93 -1.90
N PHE A 24 1.73 -4.91 -2.40
CA PHE A 24 1.40 -3.52 -2.10
C PHE A 24 1.32 -2.67 -3.37
N GLN A 25 0.15 -2.08 -3.60
CA GLN A 25 -0.06 -1.06 -4.60
C GLN A 25 0.44 0.28 -4.05
N MET A 26 1.50 0.78 -4.67
CA MET A 26 2.13 2.04 -4.33
C MET A 26 1.57 3.17 -5.17
N VAL A 27 1.43 4.35 -4.53
CA VAL A 27 1.35 5.66 -5.20
C VAL A 27 2.45 6.51 -4.57
N TYR A 28 3.66 6.44 -5.13
CA TYR A 28 4.85 6.97 -4.48
C TYR A 28 5.29 8.32 -5.04
N THR A 29 5.70 9.21 -4.15
CA THR A 29 6.51 10.40 -4.45
C THR A 29 7.49 10.63 -3.29
N PRO A 30 8.64 11.30 -3.46
CA PRO A 30 9.63 11.42 -2.39
C PRO A 30 9.15 12.18 -1.15
N GLU A 31 8.31 13.20 -1.33
CA GLU A 31 7.84 14.07 -0.25
C GLU A 31 6.33 14.31 -0.30
N ILE A 32 5.71 14.27 0.87
CA ILE A 32 4.28 14.53 1.08
C ILE A 32 4.00 15.65 2.07
N ALA A 33 5.00 16.16 2.80
CA ALA A 33 4.90 17.39 3.58
C ALA A 33 5.69 18.50 2.89
N LEU A 34 5.01 19.30 2.06
CA LEU A 34 5.63 20.32 1.21
C LEU A 34 5.56 21.69 1.86
N ASN A 35 6.67 22.43 1.87
CA ASN A 35 6.68 23.81 2.38
C ASN A 35 5.96 24.80 1.44
N GLN A 36 6.00 24.54 0.13
CA GLN A 36 5.41 25.39 -0.89
C GLN A 36 4.88 24.55 -2.07
N GLY A 37 4.05 25.15 -2.90
CA GLY A 37 3.44 24.45 -4.02
C GLY A 37 4.43 24.12 -5.14
N GLU A 38 4.50 22.85 -5.54
CA GLU A 38 5.42 22.34 -6.55
C GLU A 38 4.77 21.33 -7.51
N SER A 39 5.58 20.64 -8.32
CA SER A 39 5.11 19.52 -9.13
C SER A 39 5.60 18.23 -8.52
N LEU A 40 4.69 17.32 -8.23
CA LEU A 40 5.00 15.99 -7.75
C LEU A 40 5.09 15.03 -8.94
N ASP A 41 6.21 14.31 -9.01
CA ASP A 41 6.35 13.15 -9.87
C ASP A 41 5.92 11.92 -9.06
N LEU A 42 4.95 11.18 -9.59
CA LEU A 42 4.31 10.03 -8.95
C LEU A 42 4.66 8.76 -9.72
N LYS A 43 4.97 7.69 -8.99
CA LYS A 43 5.12 6.32 -9.52
C LYS A 43 4.04 5.44 -8.92
N LEU A 44 3.29 4.77 -9.79
CA LEU A 44 2.26 3.82 -9.44
C LEU A 44 2.82 2.43 -9.76
N VAL A 45 3.14 1.66 -8.74
CA VAL A 45 3.87 0.38 -8.86
C VAL A 45 3.18 -0.65 -7.98
N PHE A 46 3.05 -1.88 -8.44
CA PHE A 46 2.51 -2.99 -7.64
C PHE A 46 3.62 -4.00 -7.38
N THR A 47 4.02 -4.18 -6.10
CA THR A 47 5.24 -4.95 -5.75
C THR A 47 5.30 -5.33 -4.25
N HIS A 48 6.43 -5.89 -3.81
CA HIS A 48 6.79 -6.17 -2.42
C HIS A 48 7.83 -5.15 -1.92
N PRO A 49 7.42 -4.08 -1.24
CA PRO A 49 8.27 -2.93 -0.94
C PRO A 49 9.36 -3.22 0.10
N PHE A 50 9.16 -4.17 1.02
CA PHE A 50 10.20 -4.53 1.98
C PHE A 50 11.38 -5.27 1.33
N SER A 51 11.11 -6.20 0.41
CA SER A 51 12.16 -7.00 -0.24
C SER A 51 12.67 -6.38 -1.54
N ALA A 52 11.99 -5.35 -2.06
CA ALA A 52 12.07 -5.00 -3.48
C ALA A 52 11.86 -6.25 -4.35
N GLY A 53 10.83 -7.04 -4.04
CA GLY A 53 10.55 -8.30 -4.72
C GLY A 53 10.08 -8.11 -6.17
N HIS A 54 9.39 -9.13 -6.67
CA HIS A 54 8.79 -9.08 -8.00
C HIS A 54 7.88 -7.85 -8.18
N THR A 55 7.86 -7.29 -9.39
CA THR A 55 6.92 -6.23 -9.75
C THR A 55 5.83 -6.82 -10.61
N MET A 56 4.61 -6.79 -10.10
CA MET A 56 3.42 -7.31 -10.77
C MET A 56 3.03 -6.38 -11.92
N ASN A 57 2.60 -6.98 -13.03
CA ASN A 57 2.14 -6.21 -14.19
C ASN A 57 0.81 -5.54 -13.89
N MET A 58 0.82 -4.22 -13.74
CA MET A 58 -0.41 -3.44 -13.60
C MET A 58 -1.17 -3.39 -14.92
N GLY A 59 -2.46 -3.74 -14.86
CA GLY A 59 -3.41 -3.33 -15.90
C GLY A 59 -3.62 -1.81 -15.90
N ARG A 60 -4.20 -1.27 -16.98
CA ARG A 60 -4.57 0.16 -17.01
C ARG A 60 -5.51 0.45 -15.84
N PRO A 61 -5.20 1.43 -14.95
CA PRO A 61 -6.07 1.74 -13.82
C PRO A 61 -7.51 2.05 -14.25
N GLU A 62 -8.47 1.68 -13.40
CA GLU A 62 -9.87 2.03 -13.59
C GLU A 62 -10.11 3.50 -13.26
N GLN A 63 -9.46 3.99 -12.20
CA GLN A 63 -9.47 5.40 -11.82
C GLN A 63 -8.12 5.82 -11.26
N PHE A 64 -7.73 7.05 -11.57
CA PHE A 64 -6.67 7.75 -10.88
C PHE A 64 -7.06 9.21 -10.79
N TYR A 65 -7.21 9.73 -9.59
CA TYR A 65 -7.69 11.09 -9.37
C TYR A 65 -7.06 11.73 -8.13
N LEU A 66 -7.23 13.03 -8.03
CA LEU A 66 -6.80 13.84 -6.91
C LEU A 66 -8.00 14.54 -6.29
N VAL A 67 -8.09 14.54 -4.96
CA VAL A 67 -8.97 15.43 -4.20
C VAL A 67 -8.11 16.45 -3.49
N HIS A 68 -8.16 17.71 -3.93
CA HIS A 68 -7.58 18.83 -3.21
C HIS A 68 -8.60 19.33 -2.19
N SER A 69 -8.19 19.52 -0.94
CA SER A 69 -9.05 20.05 0.12
C SER A 69 -8.35 21.14 0.92
N LYS A 70 -9.11 22.18 1.25
CA LYS A 70 -8.69 23.24 2.16
C LYS A 70 -9.92 23.67 2.95
N GLU A 71 -9.82 23.62 4.27
CA GLU A 71 -10.96 23.89 5.17
C GLU A 71 -12.18 23.04 4.72
N ASP A 72 -13.32 23.65 4.44
CA ASP A 72 -14.57 22.95 4.06
C ASP A 72 -14.75 22.77 2.54
N GLN A 73 -13.75 23.14 1.73
CA GLN A 73 -13.83 23.05 0.27
C GLN A 73 -13.00 21.87 -0.25
N SER A 74 -13.60 21.09 -1.16
CA SER A 74 -12.92 20.00 -1.86
C SER A 74 -13.11 20.08 -3.38
N GLU A 75 -12.05 19.87 -4.15
CA GLU A 75 -12.03 19.84 -5.60
C GLU A 75 -11.47 18.49 -6.08
N LYS A 76 -12.28 17.71 -6.81
CA LYS A 76 -11.84 16.45 -7.44
C LYS A 76 -11.35 16.72 -8.86
N THR A 77 -10.15 16.25 -9.18
CA THR A 77 -9.52 16.34 -10.51
C THR A 77 -9.21 14.93 -11.02
N ASP A 78 -9.69 14.61 -12.22
CA ASP A 78 -9.29 13.38 -12.92
C ASP A 78 -7.81 13.45 -13.37
N LEU A 79 -7.05 12.42 -13.03
CA LEU A 79 -5.64 12.27 -13.39
C LEU A 79 -5.39 11.18 -14.43
N MET A 80 -6.42 10.44 -14.86
CA MET A 80 -6.31 9.42 -15.91
C MET A 80 -5.62 9.93 -17.19
N PRO A 81 -5.89 11.15 -17.69
CA PRO A 81 -5.19 11.69 -18.87
C PRO A 81 -3.70 11.97 -18.67
N ARG A 82 -3.21 11.98 -17.42
CA ARG A 82 -1.81 12.23 -17.07
C ARG A 82 -1.00 10.95 -16.88
N LEU A 83 -1.65 9.79 -16.82
CA LEU A 83 -0.98 8.51 -16.67
C LEU A 83 -0.15 8.18 -17.91
N LYS A 84 1.10 7.81 -17.68
CA LYS A 84 2.00 7.25 -18.68
C LYS A 84 2.43 5.86 -18.24
N ALA A 85 2.32 4.90 -19.14
CA ALA A 85 2.85 3.57 -18.94
C ALA A 85 4.39 3.63 -18.84
N ILE A 86 4.95 2.94 -17.86
CA ILE A 86 6.40 2.75 -17.70
C ILE A 86 6.70 1.29 -17.40
N GLU A 87 7.95 0.90 -17.57
CA GLU A 87 8.47 -0.36 -17.07
C GLU A 87 9.24 -0.10 -15.78
N TRP A 88 8.92 -0.83 -14.72
CA TRP A 88 9.62 -0.79 -13.45
C TRP A 88 10.47 -2.04 -13.31
N THR A 89 11.74 -1.87 -12.94
CA THR A 89 12.69 -2.98 -12.77
C THR A 89 12.97 -3.20 -11.30
N SER A 90 12.79 -4.43 -10.82
CA SER A 90 13.11 -4.83 -9.46
C SER A 90 13.78 -6.21 -9.45
N GLN A 91 14.94 -6.33 -8.81
CA GLN A 91 15.74 -7.57 -8.76
C GLN A 91 15.92 -8.28 -10.13
N GLY A 92 16.07 -7.52 -11.21
CA GLY A 92 16.21 -8.07 -12.57
C GLY A 92 14.90 -8.48 -13.25
N HIS A 93 13.77 -8.45 -12.53
CA HIS A 93 12.44 -8.58 -13.08
C HIS A 93 11.90 -7.22 -13.55
N LYS A 94 11.10 -7.24 -14.60
CA LYS A 94 10.44 -6.06 -15.17
C LYS A 94 8.94 -6.23 -15.06
N GLY A 95 8.25 -5.19 -14.60
CA GLY A 95 6.80 -5.15 -14.50
C GLY A 95 6.22 -3.87 -15.08
N GLN A 96 5.04 -3.99 -15.68
CA GLN A 96 4.25 -2.85 -16.15
C GLN A 96 3.80 -2.01 -14.94
N ALA A 97 4.11 -0.72 -15.00
CA ALA A 97 3.75 0.27 -13.99
C ALA A 97 3.28 1.56 -14.67
N PHE A 98 2.94 2.58 -13.88
CA PHE A 98 2.53 3.88 -14.40
C PHE A 98 3.23 5.03 -13.68
N GLU A 99 3.31 6.18 -14.34
CA GLU A 99 3.74 7.44 -13.74
C GLU A 99 2.78 8.57 -14.08
N ALA A 100 2.78 9.61 -13.24
CA ALA A 100 2.09 10.86 -13.53
C ALA A 100 2.85 12.04 -12.92
N LYS A 101 2.75 13.19 -13.58
CA LYS A 101 3.24 14.47 -13.04
C LYS A 101 2.07 15.37 -12.70
N VAL A 102 1.98 15.81 -11.45
CA VAL A 102 0.83 16.58 -10.94
C VAL A 102 1.31 17.85 -10.25
N LYS A 103 0.72 19.00 -10.60
CA LYS A 103 1.02 20.28 -9.97
C LYS A 103 0.15 20.45 -8.72
N VAL A 104 0.77 20.64 -7.56
CA VAL A 104 0.10 20.91 -6.27
C VAL A 104 0.42 22.35 -5.87
N ARG A 105 -0.41 23.30 -6.31
CA ARG A 105 -0.09 24.74 -6.23
C ARG A 105 -0.66 25.46 -5.01
N LYS A 106 -1.88 25.08 -4.61
CA LYS A 106 -2.62 25.71 -3.52
C LYS A 106 -2.16 25.08 -2.20
N MET A 107 -2.33 25.78 -1.09
CA MET A 107 -2.15 25.18 0.23
C MET A 107 -3.30 24.21 0.55
N GLY A 108 -3.07 23.25 1.43
CA GLY A 108 -4.05 22.25 1.87
C GLY A 108 -3.64 20.82 1.53
N ASP A 109 -4.57 19.88 1.73
CA ASP A 109 -4.33 18.46 1.52
C ASP A 109 -4.63 18.06 0.06
N TYR A 110 -3.81 17.16 -0.46
CA TYR A 110 -3.87 16.58 -1.79
C TYR A 110 -3.95 15.05 -1.64
N THR A 111 -5.16 14.51 -1.69
CA THR A 111 -5.39 13.06 -1.59
C THR A 111 -5.39 12.44 -2.99
N PHE A 112 -4.32 11.74 -3.31
CA PHE A 112 -4.22 10.92 -4.52
C PHE A 112 -4.92 9.58 -4.27
N VAL A 113 -5.79 9.19 -5.19
CA VAL A 113 -6.53 7.94 -5.13
C VAL A 113 -6.30 7.15 -6.41
N LEU A 114 -5.92 5.88 -6.25
CA LEU A 114 -5.76 4.91 -7.31
C LEU A 114 -6.74 3.76 -7.12
N VAL A 115 -7.57 3.51 -8.12
CA VAL A 115 -8.34 2.26 -8.26
C VAL A 115 -7.71 1.50 -9.42
N PRO A 116 -6.86 0.48 -9.15
CA PRO A 116 -6.20 -0.28 -10.19
C PRO A 116 -7.19 -1.24 -10.87
N ALA A 117 -6.85 -1.72 -12.08
CA ALA A 117 -7.53 -2.89 -12.62
C ALA A 117 -7.20 -4.12 -11.74
N PRO A 118 -8.12 -5.07 -11.55
CA PRO A 118 -7.83 -6.32 -10.85
C PRO A 118 -6.64 -7.06 -11.46
N TYR A 119 -5.70 -7.45 -10.62
CA TYR A 119 -4.54 -8.26 -10.97
C TYR A 119 -4.83 -9.73 -10.67
N PHE A 120 -4.51 -10.64 -11.59
CA PHE A 120 -4.65 -12.08 -11.34
C PHE A 120 -3.38 -12.61 -10.67
N GLU A 121 -3.49 -13.07 -9.43
CA GLU A 121 -2.44 -13.78 -8.71
C GLU A 121 -2.49 -15.26 -9.08
N GLY A 122 -1.49 -15.72 -9.84
CA GLY A 122 -1.46 -17.07 -10.38
C GLY A 122 -1.25 -18.14 -9.31
N GLU A 123 -0.44 -17.84 -8.29
CA GLU A 123 -0.10 -18.80 -7.23
C GLU A 123 -1.31 -19.12 -6.35
N GLU A 124 -2.11 -18.11 -6.04
CA GLU A 124 -3.32 -18.24 -5.22
C GLU A 124 -4.59 -18.46 -6.05
N SER A 125 -4.50 -18.29 -7.37
CA SER A 125 -5.64 -18.42 -8.29
C SER A 125 -6.80 -17.45 -8.02
N ILE A 126 -6.52 -16.31 -7.37
CA ILE A 126 -7.47 -15.23 -7.07
C ILE A 126 -7.13 -13.95 -7.85
N TYR A 127 -8.02 -12.97 -7.81
CA TYR A 127 -7.72 -11.59 -8.18
C TYR A 127 -7.46 -10.73 -6.95
N ILE A 128 -6.63 -9.70 -7.13
CA ILE A 128 -6.33 -8.69 -6.13
C ILE A 128 -6.62 -7.31 -6.72
N GLN A 129 -7.31 -6.45 -5.97
CA GLN A 129 -7.52 -5.04 -6.30
C GLN A 129 -7.25 -4.18 -5.06
N GLN A 130 -6.11 -3.49 -5.04
CA GLN A 130 -5.70 -2.67 -3.92
C GLN A 130 -5.96 -1.19 -4.16
N ILE A 131 -7.05 -0.68 -3.60
CA ILE A 131 -7.47 0.71 -3.74
C ILE A 131 -6.63 1.58 -2.82
N THR A 132 -5.79 2.43 -3.40
CA THR A 132 -4.69 3.07 -2.68
C THR A 132 -4.92 4.56 -2.50
N LYS A 133 -4.67 5.07 -1.29
CA LYS A 133 -4.61 6.50 -0.96
C LYS A 133 -3.23 6.95 -0.52
N VAL A 134 -2.81 8.13 -0.99
CA VAL A 134 -1.68 8.88 -0.44
C VAL A 134 -2.09 10.34 -0.28
N ILE A 135 -1.82 10.90 0.90
CA ILE A 135 -2.21 12.27 1.25
C ILE A 135 -0.95 13.11 1.39
N ALA A 136 -0.78 14.07 0.49
CA ALA A 136 0.22 15.13 0.62
C ALA A 136 -0.40 16.40 1.19
N ASN A 137 0.40 17.26 1.80
CA ASN A 137 -0.02 18.59 2.26
C ASN A 137 0.97 19.64 1.79
N VAL A 138 0.42 20.79 1.39
CA VAL A 138 1.20 21.98 1.04
C VAL A 138 0.99 23.05 2.11
N GLY A 139 2.08 23.47 2.73
CA GLY A 139 2.15 24.61 3.65
C GLY A 139 1.80 24.30 5.11
N GLY A 140 1.56 23.05 5.47
CA GLY A 140 1.22 22.64 6.85
C GLY A 140 -0.15 23.13 7.34
N VAL A 141 -1.00 23.62 6.42
CA VAL A 141 -2.31 24.21 6.77
C VAL A 141 -3.38 23.14 6.94
N PRO A 142 -4.49 23.45 7.65
CA PRO A 142 -5.63 22.54 7.76
C PRO A 142 -6.21 22.13 6.38
N GLY A 143 -6.66 20.88 6.31
CA GLY A 143 -7.39 20.31 5.19
C GLY A 143 -8.25 19.13 5.66
N ALA A 144 -8.72 18.30 4.75
CA ALA A 144 -9.66 17.21 5.01
C ALA A 144 -9.01 15.80 5.03
N TRP A 145 -7.73 15.69 5.40
CA TRP A 145 -6.98 14.42 5.45
C TRP A 145 -7.70 13.28 6.19
N ASN A 146 -8.55 13.59 7.19
CA ASN A 146 -9.27 12.62 8.00
C ASN A 146 -10.67 12.27 7.45
N GLN A 147 -11.09 12.82 6.31
CA GLN A 147 -12.40 12.52 5.74
C GLN A 147 -12.34 11.27 4.86
N ALA A 148 -13.35 10.40 5.00
CA ALA A 148 -13.54 9.27 4.09
C ALA A 148 -14.02 9.78 2.72
N LEU A 149 -13.55 9.15 1.65
CA LEU A 149 -13.92 9.48 0.27
C LEU A 149 -15.02 8.57 -0.29
N GLY A 150 -15.51 7.61 0.51
CA GLY A 150 -16.58 6.69 0.11
C GLY A 150 -16.07 5.61 -0.84
N LEU A 151 -14.80 5.20 -0.70
CA LEU A 151 -14.24 4.12 -1.49
C LEU A 151 -14.83 2.77 -1.05
N PRO A 152 -14.91 1.77 -1.96
CA PRO A 152 -15.49 0.47 -1.62
C PRO A 152 -14.66 -0.27 -0.55
N ALA A 153 -13.34 -0.12 -0.56
CA ALA A 153 -12.42 -0.48 0.51
C ALA A 153 -11.57 0.74 0.87
N GLU A 154 -11.54 1.15 2.15
CA GLU A 154 -10.90 2.40 2.55
C GLU A 154 -10.27 2.31 3.93
N ILE A 155 -9.10 2.94 4.12
CA ILE A 155 -8.60 3.29 5.45
C ILE A 155 -8.77 4.80 5.65
N GLN A 156 -9.56 5.18 6.66
CA GLN A 156 -9.69 6.56 7.11
C GLN A 156 -8.61 6.83 8.18
N PRO A 157 -7.63 7.72 7.93
CA PRO A 157 -6.61 8.01 8.92
C PRO A 157 -7.17 8.83 10.08
N LEU A 158 -6.70 8.52 11.30
CA LEU A 158 -6.99 9.30 12.52
C LEU A 158 -5.81 10.17 12.96
N ASP A 159 -4.66 10.01 12.30
CA ASP A 159 -3.46 10.84 12.42
C ASP A 159 -3.04 11.32 11.03
N LYS A 160 -2.48 12.53 10.91
CA LYS A 160 -2.06 13.11 9.63
C LYS A 160 -1.01 12.21 8.95
N PRO A 161 -1.27 11.63 7.77
CA PRO A 161 -0.32 10.72 7.10
C PRO A 161 1.05 11.32 6.76
N TYR A 162 1.13 12.64 6.66
CA TYR A 162 2.33 13.41 6.31
C TYR A 162 3.01 14.09 7.52
N ALA A 163 2.48 13.94 8.74
CA ALA A 163 3.00 14.64 9.93
C ALA A 163 3.22 13.66 11.09
N LEU A 164 4.12 12.71 10.87
CA LEU A 164 4.48 11.66 11.84
C LEU A 164 5.98 11.71 12.10
N TRP A 165 6.37 11.67 13.37
CA TRP A 165 7.76 11.44 13.75
C TRP A 165 8.00 9.94 13.98
N THR A 166 9.25 9.52 13.86
CA THR A 166 9.66 8.20 14.36
C THR A 166 9.25 8.06 15.83
N GLY A 167 8.62 6.94 16.18
CA GLY A 167 8.06 6.67 17.50
C GLY A 167 6.61 7.10 17.69
N ASN A 168 6.00 7.85 16.75
CA ASN A 168 4.56 8.09 16.77
C ASN A 168 3.76 6.80 16.60
N VAL A 169 2.50 6.85 17.01
CA VAL A 169 1.50 5.84 16.67
C VAL A 169 0.66 6.38 15.51
N PHE A 170 0.51 5.59 14.45
CA PHE A 170 -0.49 5.82 13.42
C PHE A 170 -1.74 5.02 13.73
N ARG A 171 -2.90 5.66 13.62
CA ARG A 171 -4.21 5.03 13.81
C ARG A 171 -5.08 5.25 12.58
N GLY A 172 -5.92 4.27 12.30
CA GLY A 172 -6.89 4.34 11.22
C GLY A 172 -8.18 3.61 11.55
N VAL A 173 -9.23 3.92 10.79
CA VAL A 173 -10.49 3.16 10.75
C VAL A 173 -10.59 2.49 9.39
N VAL A 174 -10.68 1.17 9.38
CA VAL A 174 -10.96 0.39 8.17
C VAL A 174 -12.44 0.50 7.87
N LEU A 175 -12.77 0.89 6.64
CA LEU A 175 -14.13 1.07 6.16
C LEU A 175 -14.40 0.14 4.97
N SER A 176 -15.51 -0.59 5.05
CA SER A 176 -16.13 -1.32 3.95
C SER A 176 -17.35 -0.54 3.48
N ALA A 177 -17.33 -0.03 2.24
CA ALA A 177 -18.38 0.81 1.68
C ALA A 177 -18.83 1.94 2.63
N GLY A 178 -17.86 2.62 3.25
CA GLY A 178 -18.09 3.74 4.19
C GLY A 178 -18.52 3.36 5.61
N LYS A 179 -18.62 2.07 5.95
CA LYS A 179 -18.94 1.60 7.31
C LYS A 179 -17.72 0.94 7.96
N PRO A 180 -17.50 1.12 9.27
CA PRO A 180 -16.43 0.41 9.98
C PRO A 180 -16.43 -1.10 9.75
N ALA A 181 -15.26 -1.66 9.44
CA ALA A 181 -15.05 -3.08 9.20
C ALA A 181 -14.39 -3.74 10.43
N PRO A 182 -15.17 -4.40 11.30
CA PRO A 182 -14.66 -4.99 12.53
C PRO A 182 -13.73 -6.17 12.26
N ASN A 183 -12.70 -6.34 13.07
CA ASN A 183 -11.74 -7.46 12.97
C ASN A 183 -11.08 -7.58 11.60
N ALA A 184 -11.05 -6.50 10.81
CA ALA A 184 -10.37 -6.49 9.52
C ALA A 184 -8.89 -6.82 9.73
N GLU A 185 -8.35 -7.69 8.87
CA GLU A 185 -6.93 -7.98 8.81
C GLU A 185 -6.20 -6.85 8.06
N ILE A 186 -5.10 -6.38 8.63
CA ILE A 186 -4.26 -5.34 8.04
C ILE A 186 -2.82 -5.82 7.97
N GLU A 187 -2.27 -5.83 6.76
CA GLU A 187 -0.84 -6.02 6.53
C GLU A 187 -0.11 -4.67 6.58
N VAL A 188 1.08 -4.68 7.16
CA VAL A 188 1.91 -3.50 7.36
C VAL A 188 3.32 -3.78 6.84
N GLU A 189 3.80 -2.91 5.94
CA GLU A 189 5.14 -3.00 5.38
C GLU A 189 5.90 -1.67 5.42
N TYR A 190 7.22 -1.78 5.62
CA TYR A 190 8.17 -0.69 5.47
C TYR A 190 8.73 -0.66 4.05
N MET A 191 8.80 0.53 3.45
CA MET A 191 9.55 0.74 2.19
C MET A 191 11.05 0.64 2.44
N ASN A 192 11.55 -0.58 2.58
CA ASN A 192 12.93 -0.84 2.95
C ASN A 192 13.91 -0.51 1.82
N HIS A 193 13.47 -0.65 0.58
CA HIS A 193 14.25 -0.28 -0.60
C HIS A 193 13.63 0.96 -1.25
N PRO A 194 14.21 2.17 -1.09
CA PRO A 194 13.62 3.38 -1.64
C PRO A 194 13.56 3.40 -3.17
N PRO A 195 12.47 3.90 -3.78
CA PRO A 195 12.39 4.16 -5.22
C PRO A 195 13.48 5.11 -5.75
N VAL A 196 14.14 4.71 -6.83
CA VAL A 196 15.05 5.54 -7.66
C VAL A 196 14.27 6.01 -8.89
N MET A 197 13.65 7.19 -8.76
CA MET A 197 12.60 7.70 -9.65
C MET A 197 13.04 7.83 -11.11
N GLU A 198 14.28 8.23 -11.36
CA GLU A 198 14.85 8.46 -12.70
C GLU A 198 15.14 7.17 -13.45
N LYS A 199 15.30 6.07 -12.72
CA LYS A 199 15.68 4.75 -13.26
C LYS A 199 14.53 3.75 -13.26
N ASN A 200 13.37 4.13 -12.72
CA ASN A 200 12.22 3.23 -12.52
C ASN A 200 12.63 1.91 -11.85
N THR A 201 13.32 2.01 -10.72
CA THR A 201 13.81 0.84 -9.98
C THR A 201 13.85 1.14 -8.49
N PHE A 202 14.03 0.11 -7.68
CA PHE A 202 14.32 0.27 -6.26
C PHE A 202 15.84 0.37 -6.02
N ALA A 203 16.23 1.01 -4.93
CA ALA A 203 17.61 0.98 -4.47
C ALA A 203 18.06 -0.48 -4.26
N ALA A 204 19.26 -0.83 -4.74
CA ALA A 204 19.75 -2.20 -4.65
C ALA A 204 19.99 -2.66 -3.20
N LYS A 205 20.30 -1.72 -2.30
CA LYS A 205 20.52 -1.98 -0.88
C LYS A 205 19.32 -1.49 -0.09
N GLY A 206 18.74 -2.38 0.72
CA GLY A 206 17.71 -2.03 1.71
C GLY A 206 18.31 -1.25 2.88
N GLU A 207 17.49 -0.45 3.54
CA GLU A 207 17.91 0.35 4.69
C GLU A 207 18.02 -0.45 6.00
N VAL A 208 17.28 -1.55 6.09
CA VAL A 208 17.24 -2.47 7.23
C VAL A 208 17.27 -3.93 6.76
N GLY A 209 17.71 -4.82 7.65
CA GLY A 209 17.56 -6.25 7.49
C GLY A 209 16.49 -6.77 8.43
N ALA A 210 15.56 -7.59 7.92
CA ALA A 210 14.60 -8.29 8.75
C ALA A 210 15.31 -9.42 9.54
N PRO A 211 15.11 -9.54 10.86
CA PRO A 211 15.67 -10.65 11.64
C PRO A 211 14.97 -11.99 11.34
N HIS A 212 13.79 -11.96 10.71
CA HIS A 212 13.00 -13.12 10.30
C HIS A 212 11.98 -12.68 9.22
N PRO A 213 11.55 -13.54 8.27
CA PRO A 213 10.59 -13.16 7.21
C PRO A 213 9.28 -12.54 7.72
N ALA A 214 8.81 -12.93 8.91
CA ALA A 214 7.64 -12.33 9.58
C ALA A 214 7.79 -10.84 9.97
N PHE A 215 8.97 -10.24 9.78
CA PHE A 215 9.20 -8.80 9.95
C PHE A 215 9.22 -8.05 8.61
N GLU A 216 9.20 -8.76 7.49
CA GLU A 216 9.08 -8.15 6.16
C GLU A 216 7.66 -7.59 5.99
N THR A 217 6.67 -8.44 6.26
CA THR A 217 5.25 -8.10 6.35
C THR A 217 4.73 -8.43 7.75
N MET A 218 4.13 -7.45 8.42
CA MET A 218 3.50 -7.64 9.73
C MET A 218 1.98 -7.62 9.61
N THR A 219 1.30 -8.50 10.33
CA THR A 219 -0.18 -8.53 10.38
C THR A 219 -0.68 -7.96 11.70
N ILE A 220 -1.68 -7.09 11.62
CA ILE A 220 -2.46 -6.58 12.76
C ILE A 220 -3.96 -6.70 12.44
N PHE A 221 -4.80 -6.56 13.46
CA PHE A 221 -6.26 -6.59 13.30
C PHE A 221 -6.89 -5.30 13.81
N ALA A 222 -7.94 -4.87 13.14
CA ALA A 222 -8.82 -3.84 13.64
C ALA A 222 -9.68 -4.36 14.81
N ASP A 223 -10.13 -3.46 15.68
CA ASP A 223 -11.09 -3.75 16.75
C ASP A 223 -12.54 -3.84 16.23
N GLN A 224 -13.51 -3.90 17.15
CA GLN A 224 -14.95 -3.99 16.80
C GLN A 224 -15.51 -2.71 16.15
N ASP A 225 -14.82 -1.58 16.30
CA ASP A 225 -15.17 -0.31 15.65
C ASP A 225 -14.36 -0.11 14.36
N GLY A 226 -13.70 -1.16 13.86
CA GLY A 226 -12.83 -1.10 12.69
C GLY A 226 -11.56 -0.29 12.90
N ARG A 227 -11.17 0.03 14.14
CA ARG A 227 -10.00 0.85 14.43
C ARG A 227 -8.75 0.00 14.61
N PHE A 228 -7.63 0.48 14.13
CA PHE A 228 -6.32 -0.11 14.43
C PHE A 228 -5.32 0.97 14.86
N SER A 229 -4.21 0.51 15.44
CA SER A 229 -3.07 1.35 15.80
C SER A 229 -1.76 0.63 15.55
N PHE A 230 -0.76 1.34 15.07
CA PHE A 230 0.58 0.82 14.82
C PHE A 230 1.64 1.83 15.26
N GLY A 231 2.61 1.40 16.08
CA GLY A 231 3.75 2.23 16.46
C GLY A 231 4.79 2.23 15.35
N ILE A 232 5.30 3.41 14.98
CA ILE A 232 6.21 3.57 13.84
C ILE A 232 7.66 3.53 14.33
N PRO A 233 8.39 2.41 14.18
CA PRO A 233 9.71 2.27 14.78
C PRO A 233 10.82 3.01 14.02
N ARG A 234 10.54 3.49 12.80
CA ARG A 234 11.56 4.06 11.91
C ARG A 234 10.96 5.12 10.98
N ALA A 235 11.74 6.17 10.71
CA ALA A 235 11.45 7.13 9.64
C ALA A 235 11.40 6.43 8.28
N GLY A 236 10.63 6.99 7.35
CA GLY A 236 10.43 6.45 6.00
C GLY A 236 8.96 6.19 5.70
N TRP A 237 8.73 5.42 4.64
CA TRP A 237 7.40 5.12 4.13
C TRP A 237 6.85 3.81 4.70
N TRP A 238 5.59 3.84 5.12
CA TRP A 238 4.89 2.70 5.69
C TRP A 238 3.55 2.51 4.99
N GLY A 239 3.30 1.29 4.50
CA GLY A 239 2.07 0.89 3.84
C GLY A 239 1.18 0.10 4.79
N PHE A 240 -0.12 0.32 4.72
CA PHE A 240 -1.15 -0.41 5.46
C PHE A 240 -2.18 -0.91 4.47
N CYS A 241 -2.39 -2.22 4.40
CA CYS A 241 -3.33 -2.85 3.47
C CYS A 241 -4.40 -3.61 4.26
N ALA A 242 -5.63 -3.09 4.25
CA ALA A 242 -6.78 -3.78 4.83
C ALA A 242 -7.35 -4.78 3.82
N LEU A 243 -7.13 -6.08 4.08
CA LEU A 243 -7.38 -7.16 3.14
C LEU A 243 -8.87 -7.49 3.03
N GLY A 244 -9.34 -7.66 1.79
CA GLY A 244 -10.64 -8.23 1.49
C GLY A 244 -11.83 -7.47 2.11
N VAL A 245 -11.68 -6.19 2.44
CA VAL A 245 -12.74 -5.40 3.10
C VAL A 245 -13.75 -4.83 2.11
N GLY A 246 -13.43 -4.82 0.82
CA GLY A 246 -14.33 -4.33 -0.22
C GLY A 246 -15.56 -5.21 -0.44
N PRO A 247 -16.70 -4.64 -0.89
CA PRO A 247 -17.94 -5.36 -1.17
C PRO A 247 -17.87 -6.31 -2.37
N VAL A 248 -16.93 -6.10 -3.31
CA VAL A 248 -16.79 -6.98 -4.47
C VAL A 248 -15.89 -8.17 -4.11
N LYS A 249 -16.42 -9.38 -4.27
CA LYS A 249 -15.76 -10.64 -3.87
C LYS A 249 -15.38 -11.56 -5.03
N GLU A 250 -15.77 -11.21 -6.26
CA GLU A 250 -15.51 -12.03 -7.44
C GLU A 250 -15.16 -11.15 -8.64
N HIS A 251 -14.21 -11.61 -9.46
CA HIS A 251 -13.88 -11.05 -10.77
C HIS A 251 -13.62 -12.20 -11.75
N GLN A 252 -14.31 -12.19 -12.91
CA GLN A 252 -14.15 -13.22 -13.95
C GLN A 252 -14.29 -14.66 -13.45
N GLY A 253 -15.24 -14.92 -12.55
CA GLY A 253 -15.52 -16.26 -12.01
C GLY A 253 -14.49 -16.78 -11.00
N LYS A 254 -13.62 -15.91 -10.50
CA LYS A 254 -12.63 -16.19 -9.46
C LYS A 254 -12.77 -15.21 -8.31
N GLU A 255 -12.38 -15.64 -7.11
CA GLU A 255 -12.36 -14.79 -5.92
C GLU A 255 -11.57 -13.50 -6.16
N LEU A 256 -12.03 -12.40 -5.58
CA LEU A 256 -11.37 -11.10 -5.58
C LEU A 256 -11.13 -10.62 -4.15
N SER A 257 -9.87 -10.42 -3.78
CA SER A 257 -9.50 -9.61 -2.63
C SER A 257 -9.53 -8.14 -3.02
N GLN A 258 -10.59 -7.43 -2.61
CA GLN A 258 -10.70 -5.98 -2.79
C GLN A 258 -10.24 -5.29 -1.51
N ASP A 259 -9.07 -4.66 -1.58
CA ASP A 259 -8.33 -4.19 -0.41
C ASP A 259 -8.28 -2.67 -0.36
N GLY A 260 -8.14 -2.12 0.85
CA GLY A 260 -7.95 -0.70 1.08
C GLY A 260 -6.51 -0.41 1.53
N VAL A 261 -5.76 0.37 0.77
CA VAL A 261 -4.37 0.72 1.06
C VAL A 261 -4.22 2.19 1.41
N ILE A 262 -3.44 2.49 2.44
CA ILE A 262 -2.93 3.85 2.69
C ILE A 262 -1.42 3.81 2.92
N TRP A 263 -0.71 4.79 2.35
CA TRP A 263 0.69 5.03 2.68
C TRP A 263 0.87 6.29 3.51
N ILE A 264 1.74 6.19 4.51
CA ILE A 264 2.14 7.30 5.38
C ILE A 264 3.66 7.46 5.35
N LYS A 265 4.14 8.65 5.74
CA LYS A 265 5.58 8.92 5.85
C LYS A 265 5.89 9.45 7.24
N ALA A 266 6.85 8.82 7.91
CA ALA A 266 7.42 9.31 9.16
C ALA A 266 8.82 9.91 8.93
N VAL A 267 9.20 10.86 9.77
CA VAL A 267 10.51 11.53 9.74
C VAL A 267 11.17 11.52 11.13
N ASP A 268 12.49 11.60 11.20
CA ASP A 268 13.20 11.69 12.48
C ASP A 268 13.15 13.11 13.05
N MET A 269 13.08 13.22 14.38
CA MET A 269 13.40 14.48 15.07
C MET A 269 14.89 14.74 14.94
N LYS A 270 15.28 15.99 14.64
CA LYS A 270 16.67 16.42 14.47
C LYS A 270 17.07 17.41 15.54
#